data_AF-A0AAX6FVQ4-F1
#
_entry.id   AF-A0AAX6FVQ4-F1
#
_cell.length_a   1.000
_cell.length_b   1.000
_cell.length_c   1.000
_cell.angle_alpha   90.00
_cell.angle_beta   90.00
_cell.angle_gamma   90.00
#
_symmetry.space_group_name_H-M   'P 1'
#
loop_
_entity.id
_entity.type
_entity.pdbx_description
1 polymer ?
#
loop_
_entity_poly.entity_id
_entity_poly.type
_entity_poly.pdbx_seq_one_letter_code
_entity_poly.pdbx_strand_id
1 'polypeptide(L)'
;MAIDAYTKLVFLVLKYLSMDQGSSKLVLLTKILPVTVRVIHKEAEEKKILFNPRPYFRLFINWLLDLTSDPVLDGANFQVLTLLAGAFHALQPLKVPGFSFAWLELVSHKSFMPKLLTSSAPKGWPHFQRLLVDLFKFLEPYLRNAELAEPVQFLYRGTMRVLLVLLHDFPEFLCDYHFSFCDVIPPSCVQMRNVILSAFPRNMRLPDPSTPNLKIDLLAEISQPPRILSDVIGALKEKQIKIDTDEYMKTKPEGSTFLTELKHRLLLSQNEANLAGTVYNVPLINSLVLYVGMQAIQQLQSKPATQHASTQQMTQNPPMDIFLVSAAMDIFQTLINNLDTEGRYLFLNAVANQLRYPNNHTHYFSFVLLFLFAEASQEIVQEQITRVLLERLIVNRPHPWGLLITFIELIKNPRYSFWSRSFTRCAPEIERLFESVLRSCGGAKAADDGMVTGGIPDGNH
;
A
#
# COMPACT_ATOMS: atom_id res chain seq x y z
N MET A 1 30.13 21.67 18.23
CA MET A 1 31.16 22.69 17.92
C MET A 1 31.94 22.38 16.65
N ALA A 2 32.79 21.36 16.58
CA ALA A 2 33.60 21.09 15.36
C ALA A 2 32.75 20.78 14.11
N ILE A 3 31.72 19.92 14.24
CA ILE A 3 30.80 19.61 13.13
C ILE A 3 30.01 20.85 12.71
N ASP A 4 29.54 21.67 13.66
CA ASP A 4 28.79 22.89 13.34
C ASP A 4 29.66 23.89 12.56
N ALA A 5 30.92 24.08 12.98
CA ALA A 5 31.88 24.93 12.27
C ALA A 5 32.14 24.42 10.85
N TYR A 6 32.34 23.11 10.68
CA TYR A 6 32.51 22.49 9.35
C TYR A 6 31.26 22.64 8.48
N THR A 7 30.07 22.39 9.03
CA THR A 7 28.81 22.58 8.29
C THR A 7 28.66 24.00 7.80
N LYS A 8 29.02 24.97 8.65
CA LYS A 8 28.91 26.38 8.30
C LYS A 8 29.94 26.80 7.27
N LEU A 9 31.17 26.31 7.37
CA LEU A 9 32.20 26.52 6.36
C LEU A 9 31.72 26.03 4.99
N VAL A 10 31.23 24.80 4.91
CA VAL A 10 30.72 24.21 3.65
C VAL A 10 29.56 25.04 3.09
N PHE A 11 28.62 25.44 3.95
CA PHE A 11 27.52 26.30 3.54
C PHE A 11 28.00 27.66 3.00
N LEU A 12 28.93 28.33 3.70
CA LEU A 12 29.48 29.60 3.25
C LEU A 12 30.23 29.47 1.93
N VAL A 13 31.00 28.39 1.74
CA VAL A 13 31.66 28.10 0.46
C VAL A 13 30.61 27.94 -0.63
N LEU A 14 29.56 27.14 -0.42
CA LEU A 14 28.48 26.97 -1.41
C LEU A 14 27.73 28.28 -1.71
N LYS A 15 27.54 29.13 -0.70
CA LYS A 15 26.83 30.40 -0.82
C LYS A 15 27.62 31.43 -1.61
N TYR A 16 28.91 31.59 -1.29
CA TYR A 16 29.77 32.67 -1.78
C TYR A 16 30.74 32.25 -2.89
N LEU A 17 30.71 30.99 -3.38
CA LEU A 17 31.44 30.63 -4.59
C LEU A 17 30.87 31.40 -5.78
N SER A 18 31.56 32.46 -6.19
CA SER A 18 31.27 33.21 -7.42
C SER A 18 32.12 32.65 -8.55
N MET A 19 31.49 31.93 -9.46
CA MET A 19 31.95 31.77 -10.84
C MET A 19 30.72 31.99 -11.72
N ASP A 20 30.89 32.66 -12.87
CA ASP A 20 29.90 33.39 -13.69
C ASP A 20 28.61 32.68 -14.12
N GLN A 21 28.28 31.48 -13.62
CA GLN A 21 27.04 30.77 -13.91
C GLN A 21 26.52 30.05 -12.64
N GLY A 22 25.25 30.27 -12.29
CA GLY A 22 24.58 29.65 -11.12
C GLY A 22 24.56 28.11 -11.08
N SER A 23 25.04 27.44 -12.12
CA SER A 23 25.24 25.99 -12.22
C SER A 23 26.38 25.45 -11.33
N SER A 24 27.34 26.29 -10.90
CA SER A 24 28.55 25.82 -10.20
C SER A 24 28.31 25.33 -8.76
N LYS A 25 27.32 25.90 -8.06
CA LYS A 25 27.01 25.57 -6.64
C LYS A 25 26.51 24.15 -6.48
N LEU A 26 25.59 23.74 -7.35
CA LEU A 26 25.05 22.39 -7.40
C LEU A 26 26.12 21.37 -7.82
N VAL A 27 27.03 21.76 -8.72
CA VAL A 27 28.18 20.94 -9.14
C VAL A 27 29.14 20.68 -7.98
N LEU A 28 29.31 21.62 -7.04
CA LEU A 28 30.12 21.36 -5.86
C LEU A 28 29.39 20.44 -4.87
N LEU A 29 28.09 20.64 -4.66
CA LEU A 29 27.28 19.78 -3.80
C LEU A 29 27.24 18.32 -4.30
N THR A 30 27.19 18.10 -5.63
CA THR A 30 27.27 16.77 -6.24
C THR A 30 28.63 16.09 -6.02
N LYS A 31 29.67 16.81 -5.59
CA LYS A 31 30.97 16.24 -5.18
C LYS A 31 31.05 16.03 -3.68
N ILE A 32 30.57 16.98 -2.88
CA ILE A 32 30.63 16.93 -1.41
C ILE A 32 29.81 15.75 -0.85
N LEU A 33 28.58 15.57 -1.34
CA LEU A 33 27.70 14.53 -0.81
C LEU A 33 28.25 13.11 -1.04
N PRO A 34 28.71 12.71 -2.25
CA PRO A 34 29.33 11.40 -2.43
C PRO A 34 30.60 11.19 -1.61
N VAL A 35 31.45 12.21 -1.42
CA VAL A 35 32.63 12.10 -0.54
C VAL A 35 32.18 11.81 0.89
N THR A 36 31.21 12.57 1.40
CA THR A 36 30.66 12.40 2.75
C THR A 36 30.06 11.00 2.93
N VAL A 37 29.26 10.54 1.96
CA VAL A 37 28.68 9.19 1.95
C VAL A 37 29.77 8.11 2.02
N ARG A 38 30.85 8.25 1.23
CA ARG A 38 31.97 7.30 1.27
C ARG A 38 32.69 7.27 2.62
N VAL A 39 32.88 8.44 3.25
CA VAL A 39 33.48 8.53 4.59
C VAL A 39 32.62 7.80 5.62
N ILE A 40 31.31 7.99 5.57
CA ILE A 40 30.36 7.31 6.48
C ILE A 40 30.40 5.80 6.26
N HIS A 41 30.35 5.33 5.01
CA HIS A 41 30.46 3.89 4.70
C HIS A 41 31.76 3.30 5.24
N LYS A 42 32.89 3.99 5.00
CA LYS A 42 34.20 3.54 5.49
C LYS A 42 34.22 3.46 7.02
N GLU A 43 33.78 4.49 7.72
CA GLU A 43 33.79 4.48 9.18
C GLU A 43 32.81 3.45 9.77
N ALA A 44 31.65 3.27 9.15
CA ALA A 44 30.68 2.26 9.57
C ALA A 44 31.24 0.83 9.43
N GLU A 45 31.95 0.55 8.33
CA GLU A 45 32.60 -0.74 8.11
C GLU A 45 33.77 -0.96 9.09
N GLU A 46 34.58 0.08 9.34
CA GLU A 46 35.73 0.00 10.25
C GLU A 46 35.29 -0.15 11.72
N LYS A 47 34.29 0.60 12.16
CA LYS A 47 33.87 0.64 13.57
C LYS A 47 32.78 -0.37 13.92
N LYS A 48 32.00 -0.85 12.95
CA LYS A 48 30.90 -1.81 13.13
C LYS A 48 29.97 -1.38 14.27
N ILE A 49 29.93 -2.16 15.36
CA ILE A 49 29.08 -1.92 16.54
C ILE A 49 29.45 -0.60 17.25
N LEU A 50 30.69 -0.13 17.13
CA LEU A 50 31.16 1.12 17.72
C LEU A 50 30.89 2.36 16.83
N PHE A 51 30.24 2.18 15.68
CA PHE A 51 29.89 3.29 14.80
C PHE A 51 28.96 4.29 15.51
N ASN A 52 29.34 5.57 15.51
CA ASN A 52 28.56 6.63 16.12
C ASN A 52 27.83 7.46 15.05
N PRO A 53 26.50 7.37 14.93
CA PRO A 53 25.75 8.10 13.89
C PRO A 53 25.58 9.60 14.19
N ARG A 54 25.79 10.06 15.43
CA ARG A 54 25.43 11.43 15.87
C ARG A 54 26.17 12.55 15.13
N PRO A 55 27.49 12.46 14.86
CA PRO A 55 28.20 13.50 14.11
C PRO A 55 27.63 13.66 12.69
N TYR A 56 27.29 12.56 12.04
CA TYR A 56 26.75 12.53 10.69
C TYR A 56 25.30 12.99 10.61
N PHE A 57 24.49 12.63 11.61
CA PHE A 57 23.18 13.23 11.79
C PHE A 57 23.27 14.76 11.89
N ARG A 58 24.15 15.26 12.77
CA ARG A 58 24.36 16.70 12.97
C ARG A 58 24.85 17.42 11.72
N LEU A 59 25.72 16.76 10.94
CA LEU A 59 26.21 17.25 9.66
C LEU A 59 25.06 17.45 8.65
N PHE A 60 24.27 16.40 8.41
CA PHE A 60 23.19 16.46 7.43
C PHE A 60 22.03 17.36 7.85
N ILE A 61 21.67 17.39 9.13
CA ILE A 61 20.57 18.25 9.59
C ILE A 61 20.94 19.74 9.47
N ASN A 62 22.18 20.12 9.81
CA ASN A 62 22.65 21.49 9.65
C ASN A 62 22.66 21.89 8.16
N TRP A 63 23.20 21.04 7.28
CA TRP A 63 23.14 21.28 5.83
C TRP A 63 21.72 21.37 5.29
N LEU A 64 20.81 20.50 5.74
CA LEU A 64 19.41 20.56 5.34
C LEU A 64 18.77 21.89 5.73
N LEU A 65 19.00 22.35 6.98
CA LEU A 65 18.44 23.61 7.47
C LEU A 65 19.02 24.82 6.73
N ASP A 66 20.33 24.90 6.61
CA ASP A 66 21.03 26.01 5.96
C ASP A 66 20.72 26.06 4.45
N LEU A 67 20.76 24.92 3.74
CA LEU A 67 20.59 24.90 2.28
C LEU A 67 19.14 25.04 1.82
N THR A 68 18.15 24.68 2.64
CA THR A 68 16.73 24.76 2.26
C THR A 68 16.02 26.02 2.76
N SER A 69 16.71 26.88 3.51
CA SER A 69 16.15 28.12 4.07
C SER A 69 16.78 29.39 3.50
N ASP A 70 17.75 29.28 2.59
CA ASP A 70 18.44 30.43 2.01
C ASP A 70 17.69 30.97 0.78
N PRO A 71 17.22 32.23 0.79
CA PRO A 71 16.51 32.84 -0.34
C PRO A 71 17.32 32.86 -1.64
N VAL A 72 18.65 32.89 -1.55
CA VAL A 72 19.56 32.87 -2.71
C VAL A 72 19.52 31.51 -3.42
N LEU A 73 19.16 30.45 -2.71
CA LEU A 73 19.05 29.09 -3.23
C LEU A 73 17.61 28.68 -3.57
N ASP A 74 16.62 29.57 -3.44
CA ASP A 74 15.20 29.23 -3.62
C ASP A 74 14.88 28.60 -4.99
N GLY A 75 15.53 29.08 -6.06
CA GLY A 75 15.41 28.49 -7.40
C GLY A 75 16.04 27.10 -7.56
N ALA A 76 16.95 26.70 -6.67
CA ALA A 76 17.69 25.44 -6.68
C ALA A 76 17.27 24.47 -5.55
N ASN A 77 16.37 24.87 -4.65
CA ASN A 77 15.95 24.10 -3.48
C ASN A 77 15.52 22.68 -3.82
N PHE A 78 14.75 22.50 -4.91
CA PHE A 78 14.32 21.17 -5.35
C PHE A 78 15.51 20.27 -5.74
N GLN A 79 16.49 20.81 -6.47
CA GLN A 79 17.69 20.06 -6.86
C GLN A 79 18.54 19.68 -5.66
N VAL A 80 18.68 20.57 -4.68
CA VAL A 80 19.34 20.28 -3.40
C VAL A 80 18.64 19.12 -2.67
N LEU A 81 17.32 19.16 -2.56
CA LEU A 81 16.52 18.10 -1.93
C LEU A 81 16.69 16.76 -2.66
N THR A 82 16.71 16.76 -3.99
CA THR A 82 16.96 15.56 -4.79
C THR A 82 18.37 15.00 -4.58
N LEU A 83 19.39 15.86 -4.48
CA LEU A 83 20.76 15.43 -4.18
C LEU A 83 20.87 14.82 -2.77
N LEU A 84 20.23 15.43 -1.77
CA LEU A 84 20.13 14.88 -0.43
C LEU A 84 19.37 13.55 -0.40
N ALA A 85 18.27 13.42 -1.14
CA ALA A 85 17.56 12.15 -1.30
C ALA A 85 18.47 11.07 -1.93
N GLY A 86 19.33 11.44 -2.88
CA GLY A 86 20.37 10.57 -3.43
C GLY A 86 21.38 10.11 -2.37
N ALA A 87 21.86 11.04 -1.53
CA ALA A 87 22.77 10.71 -0.43
C ALA A 87 22.11 9.80 0.62
N PHE A 88 20.86 10.06 1.00
CA PHE A 88 20.11 9.22 1.94
C PHE A 88 19.84 7.83 1.37
N HIS A 89 19.49 7.70 0.09
CA HIS A 89 19.37 6.39 -0.55
C HIS A 89 20.71 5.60 -0.52
N ALA A 90 21.83 6.30 -0.72
CA ALA A 90 23.16 5.69 -0.65
C ALA A 90 23.55 5.29 0.79
N LEU A 91 22.98 5.93 1.81
CA LEU A 91 23.16 5.66 3.25
C LEU A 91 22.00 4.87 3.86
N GLN A 92 21.21 4.19 3.03
CA GLN A 92 20.03 3.46 3.50
C GLN A 92 20.36 2.42 4.58
N PRO A 93 19.38 2.07 5.45
CA PRO A 93 19.61 1.17 6.57
C PRO A 93 20.18 -0.22 6.22
N LEU A 94 19.86 -0.78 5.05
CA LEU A 94 20.46 -2.04 4.59
C LEU A 94 21.97 -1.93 4.32
N LYS A 95 22.48 -0.73 4.02
CA LYS A 95 23.91 -0.48 3.78
C LYS A 95 24.63 -0.02 5.05
N VAL A 96 23.95 0.77 5.89
CA VAL A 96 24.52 1.29 7.15
C VAL A 96 23.53 1.08 8.31
N PRO A 97 23.39 -0.14 8.85
CA PRO A 97 22.39 -0.45 9.87
C PRO A 97 22.49 0.43 11.13
N GLY A 98 23.71 0.73 11.56
CA GLY A 98 23.98 1.62 12.71
C GLY A 98 23.56 3.08 12.51
N PHE A 99 23.21 3.47 11.28
CA PHE A 99 22.69 4.80 10.95
C PHE A 99 21.16 4.83 10.86
N SER A 100 20.46 3.70 10.98
CA SER A 100 19.01 3.56 10.73
C SER A 100 18.12 4.59 11.45
N PHE A 101 18.32 4.82 12.76
CA PHE A 101 17.53 5.81 13.51
C PHE A 101 17.78 7.25 13.05
N ALA A 102 19.05 7.63 12.91
CA ALA A 102 19.43 8.96 12.41
C ALA A 102 18.94 9.17 10.97
N TRP A 103 19.02 8.13 10.14
CA TRP A 103 18.51 8.12 8.78
C TRP A 103 17.02 8.38 8.73
N LEU A 104 16.22 7.67 9.54
CA LEU A 104 14.77 7.84 9.58
C LEU A 104 14.40 9.27 10.04
N GLU A 105 15.11 9.80 11.03
CA GLU A 105 14.90 11.17 11.51
C GLU A 105 15.21 12.20 10.43
N LEU A 106 16.30 12.03 9.65
CA LEU A 106 16.63 12.92 8.53
C LEU A 106 15.61 12.84 7.39
N VAL A 107 15.24 11.62 6.99
CA VAL A 107 14.29 11.39 5.88
C VAL A 107 12.89 11.88 6.23
N SER A 108 12.47 11.81 7.50
CA SER A 108 11.16 12.30 7.94
C SER A 108 11.17 13.76 8.42
N HIS A 109 12.31 14.44 8.38
CA HIS A 109 12.45 15.79 8.92
C HIS A 109 11.55 16.81 8.19
N LYS A 110 10.96 17.75 8.94
CA LYS A 110 10.04 18.78 8.42
C LYS A 110 10.64 19.69 7.34
N SER A 111 11.96 19.85 7.33
CA SER A 111 12.66 20.63 6.29
C SER A 111 13.05 19.80 5.07
N PHE A 112 12.82 18.48 5.08
CA PHE A 112 13.12 17.59 3.96
C PHE A 112 11.84 17.00 3.37
N MET A 113 11.12 16.14 4.09
CA MET A 113 10.00 15.36 3.56
C MET A 113 8.88 16.23 3.00
N PRO A 114 8.29 17.20 3.75
CA PRO A 114 7.26 18.06 3.20
C PRO A 114 7.73 18.86 2.00
N LYS A 115 8.95 19.42 2.03
CA LYS A 115 9.49 20.23 0.92
C LYS A 115 9.70 19.38 -0.34
N LEU A 116 10.27 18.17 -0.20
CA LEU A 116 10.46 17.25 -1.33
C LEU A 116 9.12 16.81 -1.95
N LEU A 117 8.10 16.60 -1.11
CA LEU A 117 6.77 16.17 -1.57
C LEU A 117 5.93 17.31 -2.19
N THR A 118 6.23 18.58 -1.88
CA THR A 118 5.40 19.74 -2.30
C THR A 118 6.06 20.66 -3.30
N SER A 119 7.33 21.02 -3.14
CA SER A 119 7.99 22.11 -3.88
C SER A 119 8.04 21.90 -5.40
N SER A 120 7.88 20.66 -5.88
CA SER A 120 7.72 20.36 -7.31
C SER A 120 6.87 19.11 -7.50
N ALA A 121 5.77 18.98 -6.77
CA ALA A 121 4.89 17.81 -6.89
C ALA A 121 4.40 17.61 -8.34
N PRO A 122 4.39 16.38 -8.89
CA PRO A 122 4.81 15.11 -8.27
C PRO A 122 6.29 14.73 -8.52
N LYS A 123 7.13 15.61 -9.08
CA LYS A 123 8.52 15.30 -9.49
C LYS A 123 9.41 14.82 -8.33
N GLY A 124 9.17 15.28 -7.10
CA GLY A 124 9.92 14.82 -5.93
C GLY A 124 9.49 13.47 -5.38
N TRP A 125 8.31 12.99 -5.77
CA TRP A 125 7.71 11.80 -5.20
C TRP A 125 8.50 10.51 -5.49
N PRO A 126 9.03 10.25 -6.71
CA PRO A 126 9.86 9.07 -6.97
C PRO A 126 11.08 8.99 -6.04
N HIS A 127 11.67 10.12 -5.69
CA HIS A 127 12.83 10.16 -4.78
C HIS A 127 12.45 9.75 -3.36
N PHE A 128 11.32 10.25 -2.86
CA PHE A 128 10.83 9.91 -1.51
C PHE A 128 10.27 8.49 -1.45
N GLN A 129 9.58 8.04 -2.50
CA GLN A 129 9.11 6.67 -2.66
C GLN A 129 10.26 5.67 -2.54
N ARG A 130 11.39 5.93 -3.21
CA ARG A 130 12.58 5.08 -3.11
C ARG A 130 13.11 4.98 -1.67
N LEU A 131 13.13 6.09 -0.94
CA LEU A 131 13.56 6.09 0.47
C LEU A 131 12.61 5.26 1.34
N LEU A 132 11.30 5.40 1.19
CA LEU A 132 10.36 4.55 1.93
C LEU A 132 10.50 3.07 1.58
N VAL A 133 10.74 2.74 0.30
CA VAL A 133 11.04 1.36 -0.10
C VAL A 133 12.34 0.85 0.54
N ASP A 134 13.39 1.67 0.61
CA ASP A 134 14.63 1.28 1.31
C ASP A 134 14.36 0.97 2.79
N LEU A 135 13.53 1.78 3.46
CA LEU A 135 13.11 1.55 4.85
C LEU A 135 12.29 0.26 5.00
N PHE A 136 11.33 0.03 4.11
CA PHE A 136 10.49 -1.16 4.17
C PHE A 136 11.29 -2.41 3.90
N LYS A 137 12.20 -2.41 2.91
CA LYS A 137 13.12 -3.54 2.63
C LYS A 137 14.03 -3.84 3.82
N PHE A 138 14.48 -2.83 4.56
CA PHE A 138 15.25 -3.04 5.78
C PHE A 138 14.44 -3.70 6.90
N LEU A 139 13.18 -3.28 7.08
CA LEU A 139 12.30 -3.81 8.12
C LEU A 139 11.70 -5.18 7.79
N GLU A 140 11.50 -5.47 6.50
CA GLU A 140 10.82 -6.64 5.96
C GLU A 140 11.20 -7.97 6.64
N PRO A 141 12.49 -8.36 6.78
CA PRO A 141 12.83 -9.66 7.35
C PRO A 141 12.44 -9.77 8.83
N TYR A 142 12.58 -8.69 9.60
CA TYR A 142 12.17 -8.66 11.01
C TYR A 142 10.65 -8.69 11.18
N LEU A 143 9.94 -8.02 10.27
CA LEU A 143 8.49 -7.93 10.25
C LEU A 143 7.84 -9.25 9.82
N ARG A 144 8.44 -9.95 8.85
CA ARG A 144 7.96 -11.24 8.34
C ARG A 144 7.93 -12.29 9.44
N ASN A 145 9.01 -12.40 10.21
CA ASN A 145 9.19 -13.42 11.25
C ASN A 145 8.66 -12.97 12.63
N ALA A 146 8.11 -11.76 12.74
CA ALA A 146 7.73 -11.13 14.01
C ALA A 146 8.88 -11.08 15.04
N GLU A 147 10.14 -11.02 14.57
CA GLU A 147 11.35 -10.92 15.39
C GLU A 147 11.61 -9.46 15.79
N LEU A 148 10.75 -8.93 16.64
CA LEU A 148 10.74 -7.52 17.02
C LEU A 148 11.51 -7.28 18.32
N ALA A 149 12.83 -7.35 18.27
CA ALA A 149 13.68 -6.83 19.34
C ALA A 149 13.36 -5.35 19.62
N GLU A 150 13.65 -4.86 20.83
CA GLU A 150 13.31 -3.48 21.24
C GLU A 150 13.74 -2.40 20.23
N PRO A 151 14.95 -2.43 19.63
CA PRO A 151 15.33 -1.46 18.60
C PRO A 151 14.43 -1.51 17.36
N VAL A 152 14.03 -2.71 16.93
CA VAL A 152 13.15 -2.90 15.77
C VAL A 152 11.75 -2.39 16.09
N GLN A 153 11.24 -2.63 17.30
CA GLN A 153 9.95 -2.08 17.74
C GLN A 153 9.96 -0.54 17.73
N PHE A 154 11.04 0.07 18.22
CA PHE A 154 11.18 1.52 18.22
C PHE A 154 11.22 2.07 16.78
N LEU A 155 11.97 1.42 15.90
CA LEU A 155 12.04 1.79 14.49
C LEU A 155 10.67 1.63 13.80
N TYR A 156 9.96 0.53 14.04
CA TYR A 156 8.61 0.30 13.54
C TYR A 156 7.62 1.38 13.99
N ARG A 157 7.66 1.79 15.27
CA ARG A 157 6.85 2.91 15.77
C ARG A 157 7.19 4.22 15.05
N GLY A 158 8.47 4.47 14.80
CA GLY A 158 8.93 5.59 13.98
C GLY A 158 8.34 5.55 12.56
N THR A 159 8.45 4.41 11.89
CA THR A 159 7.88 4.18 10.55
C THR A 159 6.38 4.41 10.51
N MET A 160 5.64 3.90 11.50
CA MET A 160 4.19 4.13 11.60
C MET A 160 3.84 5.62 11.77
N ARG A 161 4.62 6.39 12.55
CA ARG A 161 4.42 7.84 12.66
C ARG A 161 4.62 8.55 11.33
N VAL A 162 5.67 8.17 10.58
CA VAL A 162 5.92 8.73 9.24
C VAL A 162 4.76 8.41 8.31
N LEU A 163 4.29 7.16 8.29
CA LEU A 163 3.13 6.75 7.48
C LEU A 163 1.84 7.49 7.85
N LEU A 164 1.59 7.73 9.14
CA LEU A 164 0.43 8.49 9.59
C LEU A 164 0.50 9.96 9.17
N VAL A 165 1.68 10.58 9.24
CA VAL A 165 1.89 11.94 8.71
C VAL A 165 1.66 11.97 7.20
N LEU A 166 2.19 10.98 6.46
CA LEU A 166 1.96 10.88 5.02
C LEU A 166 0.49 10.68 4.67
N LEU A 167 -0.24 9.86 5.43
CA LEU A 167 -1.67 9.66 5.23
C LEU A 167 -2.46 10.95 5.44
N HIS A 168 -2.11 11.74 6.45
CA HIS A 168 -2.80 12.99 6.76
C HIS A 168 -2.44 14.12 5.77
N ASP A 169 -1.14 14.37 5.55
CA ASP A 169 -0.67 15.55 4.82
C ASP A 169 -0.51 15.31 3.32
N PHE A 170 -0.23 14.06 2.91
CA PHE A 170 0.13 13.68 1.54
C PHE A 170 -0.57 12.39 1.07
N PRO A 171 -1.89 12.23 1.25
CA PRO A 171 -2.57 10.98 0.93
C PRO A 171 -2.45 10.59 -0.54
N GLU A 172 -2.41 11.55 -1.48
CA GLU A 172 -2.27 11.25 -2.91
C GLU A 172 -0.93 10.57 -3.23
N PHE A 173 0.13 10.88 -2.48
CA PHE A 173 1.42 10.21 -2.62
C PHE A 173 1.33 8.73 -2.23
N LEU A 174 0.67 8.43 -1.10
CA LEU A 174 0.41 7.04 -0.70
C LEU A 174 -0.51 6.33 -1.69
N CYS A 175 -1.54 7.01 -2.21
CA CYS A 175 -2.47 6.48 -3.21
C CYS A 175 -1.75 6.00 -4.47
N ASP A 176 -0.89 6.85 -5.03
CA ASP A 176 -0.24 6.63 -6.31
C ASP A 176 0.84 5.55 -6.26
N TYR A 177 1.50 5.40 -5.10
CA TYR A 177 2.57 4.44 -4.88
C TYR A 177 2.17 3.23 -4.03
N HIS A 178 0.88 3.09 -3.69
CA HIS A 178 0.36 2.00 -2.85
C HIS A 178 0.84 0.61 -3.31
N PHE A 179 0.89 0.39 -4.62
CA PHE A 179 1.31 -0.87 -5.23
C PHE A 179 2.78 -1.18 -4.88
N SER A 180 3.69 -0.25 -5.17
CA SER A 180 5.12 -0.43 -4.85
C SER A 180 5.39 -0.61 -3.35
N PHE A 181 4.59 0.00 -2.47
CA PHE A 181 4.75 -0.18 -1.03
C PHE A 181 4.21 -1.54 -0.56
N CYS A 182 3.04 -1.95 -1.06
CA CYS A 182 2.45 -3.25 -0.72
C CYS A 182 3.25 -4.44 -1.26
N ASP A 183 4.07 -4.24 -2.30
CA ASP A 183 5.00 -5.27 -2.81
C ASP A 183 6.16 -5.57 -1.85
N VAL A 184 6.49 -4.62 -0.96
CA VAL A 184 7.64 -4.73 -0.05
C VAL A 184 7.20 -5.03 1.37
N ILE A 185 6.02 -4.53 1.78
CA ILE A 185 5.51 -4.72 3.14
C ILE A 185 4.92 -6.14 3.27
N PRO A 186 5.39 -6.97 4.23
CA PRO A 186 4.87 -8.32 4.42
C PRO A 186 3.35 -8.36 4.61
N PRO A 187 2.65 -9.39 4.12
CA PRO A 187 1.20 -9.49 4.30
C PRO A 187 0.73 -9.45 5.75
N SER A 188 1.55 -9.98 6.66
CA SER A 188 1.34 -9.96 8.12
C SER A 188 1.32 -8.55 8.73
N CYS A 189 1.90 -7.55 8.06
CA CYS A 189 1.94 -6.16 8.52
C CYS A 189 0.65 -5.41 8.19
N VAL A 190 -0.48 -5.98 8.63
CA VAL A 190 -1.83 -5.53 8.27
C VAL A 190 -2.05 -4.05 8.56
N GLN A 191 -1.71 -3.57 9.77
CA GLN A 191 -1.90 -2.17 10.14
C GLN A 191 -1.15 -1.21 9.21
N MET A 192 0.08 -1.56 8.84
CA MET A 192 0.94 -0.73 8.01
C MET A 192 0.39 -0.64 6.58
N ARG A 193 -0.05 -1.77 6.03
CA ARG A 193 -0.72 -1.84 4.72
C ARG A 193 -2.04 -1.09 4.75
N ASN A 194 -2.84 -1.23 5.81
CA ASN A 194 -4.10 -0.52 5.97
C ASN A 194 -3.92 1.00 5.96
N VAL A 195 -2.90 1.55 6.62
CA VAL A 195 -2.60 2.99 6.57
C VAL A 195 -2.39 3.46 5.13
N ILE A 196 -1.64 2.70 4.33
CA ILE A 196 -1.37 3.03 2.91
C ILE A 196 -2.63 2.86 2.05
N LEU A 197 -3.34 1.74 2.21
CA LEU A 197 -4.52 1.39 1.41
C LEU A 197 -5.76 2.21 1.76
N SER A 198 -5.77 2.86 2.93
CA SER A 198 -6.82 3.80 3.34
C SER A 198 -6.59 5.21 2.83
N ALA A 199 -5.45 5.50 2.18
CA ALA A 199 -5.24 6.80 1.56
C ALA A 199 -6.19 6.99 0.37
N PHE A 200 -6.72 8.21 0.21
CA PHE A 200 -7.58 8.60 -0.90
C PHE A 200 -7.39 10.08 -1.26
N PRO A 201 -7.73 10.52 -2.50
CA PRO A 201 -7.58 11.91 -2.91
C PRO A 201 -8.35 12.89 -2.01
N ARG A 202 -7.73 13.98 -1.55
CA ARG A 202 -8.36 14.92 -0.58
C ARG A 202 -9.64 15.58 -1.05
N ASN A 203 -9.80 15.73 -2.37
CA ASN A 203 -11.00 16.31 -2.98
C ASN A 203 -12.17 15.33 -3.08
N MET A 204 -11.98 14.06 -2.71
CA MET A 204 -13.03 13.05 -2.69
C MET A 204 -13.74 13.03 -1.34
N ARG A 205 -15.07 12.88 -1.37
CA ARG A 205 -15.88 12.61 -0.18
C ARG A 205 -16.31 11.16 -0.20
N LEU A 206 -15.85 10.39 0.78
CA LEU A 206 -16.24 8.98 0.90
C LEU A 206 -17.68 8.86 1.40
N PRO A 207 -18.56 8.12 0.70
CA PRO A 207 -19.85 7.73 1.27
C PRO A 207 -19.63 6.89 2.52
N ASP A 208 -20.42 7.09 3.57
CA ASP A 208 -20.33 6.25 4.78
C ASP A 208 -20.76 4.81 4.42
N PRO A 209 -19.88 3.79 4.57
CA PRO A 209 -20.23 2.39 4.33
C PRO A 209 -21.41 1.88 5.16
N SER A 210 -21.70 2.55 6.27
CA SER A 210 -22.80 2.23 7.19
C SER A 210 -24.17 2.71 6.68
N THR A 211 -24.20 3.54 5.63
CA THR A 211 -25.44 4.12 5.11
C THR A 211 -26.39 3.02 4.63
N PRO A 212 -27.61 2.90 5.17
CA PRO A 212 -28.56 1.89 4.74
C PRO A 212 -28.87 2.02 3.24
N ASN A 213 -28.89 0.89 2.53
CA ASN A 213 -29.19 0.84 1.09
C ASN A 213 -28.27 1.72 0.22
N LEU A 214 -27.00 1.89 0.60
CA LEU A 214 -26.01 2.58 -0.21
C LEU A 214 -25.89 1.90 -1.59
N LYS A 215 -26.26 2.64 -2.64
CA LYS A 215 -26.19 2.15 -4.02
C LYS A 215 -24.82 2.47 -4.61
N ILE A 216 -23.86 1.57 -4.40
CA ILE A 216 -22.48 1.72 -4.88
C ILE A 216 -22.43 1.91 -6.39
N ASP A 217 -23.26 1.18 -7.14
CA ASP A 217 -23.32 1.24 -8.61
C ASP A 217 -23.74 2.60 -9.18
N LEU A 218 -24.25 3.51 -8.34
CA LEU A 218 -24.64 4.87 -8.74
C LEU A 218 -23.54 5.91 -8.50
N LEU A 219 -22.43 5.54 -7.85
CA LEU A 219 -21.32 6.44 -7.61
C LEU A 219 -20.59 6.70 -8.93
N ALA A 220 -20.40 7.97 -9.30
CA ALA A 220 -19.73 8.32 -10.55
C ALA A 220 -18.25 7.86 -10.55
N GLU A 221 -17.64 7.84 -9.37
CA GLU A 221 -16.24 7.52 -9.14
C GLU A 221 -15.89 6.07 -9.50
N ILE A 222 -16.85 5.13 -9.42
CA ILE A 222 -16.59 3.70 -9.73
C ILE A 222 -16.30 3.46 -11.21
N SER A 223 -16.57 4.44 -12.08
CA SER A 223 -16.20 4.36 -13.50
C SER A 223 -14.79 4.90 -13.78
N GLN A 224 -14.17 5.58 -12.80
CA GLN A 224 -12.90 6.28 -12.98
C GLN A 224 -11.70 5.42 -12.51
N PRO A 225 -10.62 5.36 -13.30
CA PRO A 225 -9.41 4.65 -12.90
C PRO A 225 -8.65 5.37 -11.80
N PRO A 226 -8.10 4.67 -10.80
CA PRO A 226 -7.15 5.26 -9.88
C PRO A 226 -5.83 5.56 -10.60
N ARG A 227 -5.12 6.60 -10.17
CA ARG A 227 -3.76 6.86 -10.65
C ARG A 227 -2.77 5.90 -9.98
N ILE A 228 -1.91 5.28 -10.79
CA ILE A 228 -0.85 4.37 -10.33
C ILE A 228 0.47 4.83 -10.94
N LEU A 229 1.42 5.22 -10.11
CA LEU A 229 2.75 5.66 -10.52
C LEU A 229 3.83 4.59 -10.30
N SER A 230 3.43 3.39 -9.87
CA SER A 230 4.31 2.23 -9.69
C SER A 230 4.46 1.43 -10.99
N ASP A 231 5.57 0.73 -11.15
CA ASP A 231 5.76 -0.20 -12.28
C ASP A 231 4.98 -1.50 -12.03
N VAL A 232 3.78 -1.60 -12.58
CA VAL A 232 2.92 -2.79 -12.47
C VAL A 232 3.42 -3.91 -13.38
N ILE A 233 4.10 -3.60 -14.48
CA ILE A 233 4.38 -4.54 -15.57
C ILE A 233 5.79 -5.15 -15.44
N GLY A 234 6.68 -4.52 -14.68
CA GLY A 234 8.08 -4.94 -14.48
C GLY A 234 8.23 -6.44 -14.18
N ALA A 235 7.54 -6.95 -13.16
CA ALA A 235 7.62 -8.37 -12.78
C ALA A 235 7.11 -9.31 -13.88
N LEU A 236 6.06 -8.92 -14.61
CA LEU A 236 5.50 -9.72 -15.71
C LEU A 236 6.47 -9.82 -16.90
N LYS A 237 7.20 -8.73 -17.19
CA LYS A 237 8.23 -8.70 -18.22
C LYS A 237 9.45 -9.51 -17.82
N GLU A 238 9.91 -9.35 -16.58
CA GLU A 238 11.07 -10.08 -16.06
C GLU A 238 10.86 -11.60 -16.13
N LYS A 239 9.65 -12.07 -15.78
CA LYS A 239 9.30 -13.50 -15.83
C LYS A 239 8.65 -13.93 -17.15
N GLN A 240 8.71 -13.08 -18.18
CA GLN A 240 8.25 -13.37 -19.56
C GLN A 240 6.81 -13.88 -19.68
N ILE A 241 5.93 -13.52 -18.74
CA ILE A 241 4.53 -13.99 -18.71
C ILE A 241 3.55 -12.97 -19.30
N LYS A 242 3.99 -11.72 -19.49
CA LYS A 242 3.13 -10.64 -19.99
C LYS A 242 2.52 -10.96 -21.37
N ILE A 243 3.33 -11.48 -22.29
CA ILE A 243 2.89 -11.77 -23.66
C ILE A 243 1.83 -12.87 -23.65
N ASP A 244 2.10 -13.99 -22.95
CA ASP A 244 1.16 -15.09 -22.79
C ASP A 244 -0.16 -14.62 -22.14
N THR A 245 -0.06 -13.75 -21.13
CA THR A 245 -1.23 -13.15 -20.46
C THR A 245 -2.04 -12.30 -21.44
N ASP A 246 -1.39 -11.45 -22.24
CA ASP A 246 -2.06 -10.62 -23.25
C ASP A 246 -2.74 -11.46 -24.34
N GLU A 247 -2.06 -12.52 -24.79
CA GLU A 247 -2.60 -13.45 -25.78
C GLU A 247 -3.84 -14.16 -25.22
N TYR A 248 -3.72 -14.77 -24.04
CA TYR A 248 -4.83 -15.46 -23.40
C TYR A 248 -6.04 -14.53 -23.16
N MET A 249 -5.79 -13.31 -22.71
CA MET A 249 -6.83 -12.28 -22.49
C MET A 249 -7.53 -11.82 -23.76
N LYS A 250 -6.93 -11.99 -24.94
CA LYS A 250 -7.48 -11.56 -26.24
C LYS A 250 -8.13 -12.69 -27.01
N THR A 251 -7.46 -13.84 -27.13
CA THR A 251 -7.83 -14.90 -28.09
C THR A 251 -8.43 -16.12 -27.43
N LYS A 252 -8.21 -16.34 -26.13
CA LYS A 252 -8.62 -17.56 -25.40
C LYS A 252 -8.33 -18.84 -26.21
N PRO A 253 -7.06 -19.10 -26.59
CA PRO A 253 -6.77 -20.16 -27.52
C PRO A 253 -7.15 -21.52 -26.91
N GLU A 254 -7.94 -22.30 -27.65
CA GLU A 254 -8.30 -23.66 -27.28
C GLU A 254 -7.03 -24.51 -27.13
N GLY A 255 -6.91 -25.27 -26.03
CA GLY A 255 -5.73 -26.09 -25.76
C GLY A 255 -4.50 -25.35 -25.24
N SER A 256 -4.62 -24.06 -24.88
CA SER A 256 -3.52 -23.31 -24.25
C SER A 256 -3.03 -23.96 -22.95
N THR A 257 -1.72 -24.17 -22.83
CA THR A 257 -1.08 -24.62 -21.58
C THR A 257 -0.85 -23.48 -20.59
N PHE A 258 -1.19 -22.24 -20.95
CA PHE A 258 -0.91 -21.06 -20.11
C PHE A 258 -1.47 -21.20 -18.69
N LEU A 259 -2.75 -21.55 -18.57
CA LEU A 259 -3.40 -21.69 -17.27
C LEU A 259 -2.86 -22.89 -16.46
N THR A 260 -2.53 -23.99 -17.13
CA THR A 260 -2.00 -25.18 -16.44
C THR A 260 -0.57 -24.96 -15.95
N GLU A 261 0.24 -24.20 -16.69
CA GLU A 261 1.60 -23.80 -16.30
C GLU A 261 1.63 -22.63 -15.31
N LEU A 262 0.54 -21.87 -15.18
CA LEU A 262 0.51 -20.61 -14.44
C LEU A 262 1.01 -20.76 -13.01
N LYS A 263 0.55 -21.78 -12.28
CA LYS A 263 1.02 -22.06 -10.91
C LYS A 263 2.54 -22.21 -10.85
N HIS A 264 3.12 -23.00 -11.76
CA HIS A 264 4.55 -23.25 -11.80
C HIS A 264 5.33 -21.97 -12.12
N ARG A 265 4.82 -21.14 -13.03
CA ARG A 265 5.42 -19.84 -13.38
C ARG A 265 5.41 -18.83 -12.24
N LEU A 266 4.55 -19.00 -11.23
CA LEU A 266 4.49 -18.17 -10.03
C LEU A 266 5.48 -18.60 -8.93
N LEU A 267 6.13 -19.76 -9.06
CA LEU A 267 7.09 -20.25 -8.08
C LEU A 267 8.47 -19.64 -8.27
N LEU A 268 9.18 -19.48 -7.16
CA LEU A 268 10.57 -19.08 -7.10
C LEU A 268 11.49 -20.30 -7.17
N SER A 269 12.74 -20.08 -7.60
CA SER A 269 13.80 -21.07 -7.39
C SER A 269 14.08 -21.25 -5.90
N GLN A 270 14.67 -22.39 -5.50
CA GLN A 270 14.94 -22.67 -4.09
C GLN A 270 15.76 -21.57 -3.38
N ASN A 271 16.74 -20.99 -4.08
CA ASN A 271 17.59 -19.93 -3.52
C ASN A 271 16.80 -18.63 -3.33
N GLU A 272 15.98 -18.24 -4.30
CA GLU A 272 15.09 -17.08 -4.18
C GLU A 272 14.05 -17.29 -3.08
N ALA A 273 13.49 -18.50 -2.97
CA ALA A 273 12.49 -18.84 -1.97
C ALA A 273 13.02 -18.72 -0.54
N ASN A 274 14.27 -19.16 -0.30
CA ASN A 274 14.91 -19.03 1.01
C ASN A 274 15.08 -17.57 1.43
N LEU A 275 15.38 -16.67 0.49
CA LEU A 275 15.51 -15.23 0.75
C LEU A 275 14.13 -14.57 0.95
N ALA A 276 13.16 -14.93 0.11
CA ALA A 276 11.80 -14.41 0.15
C ALA A 276 10.97 -14.95 1.32
N GLY A 277 11.37 -16.07 1.94
CA GLY A 277 10.63 -16.73 3.01
C GLY A 277 9.31 -17.34 2.55
N THR A 278 9.18 -17.56 1.25
CA THR A 278 8.01 -18.14 0.57
C THR A 278 8.48 -18.77 -0.73
N VAL A 279 7.81 -19.83 -1.18
CA VAL A 279 8.06 -20.43 -2.49
C VAL A 279 7.46 -19.61 -3.64
N TYR A 280 6.65 -18.60 -3.34
CA TYR A 280 5.92 -17.82 -4.33
C TYR A 280 6.58 -16.48 -4.65
N ASN A 281 6.54 -16.09 -5.92
CA ASN A 281 6.96 -14.76 -6.34
C ASN A 281 5.83 -13.76 -6.05
N VAL A 282 5.83 -13.18 -4.84
CA VAL A 282 4.79 -12.25 -4.38
C VAL A 282 4.65 -11.02 -5.30
N PRO A 283 5.73 -10.33 -5.71
CA PRO A 283 5.60 -9.23 -6.68
C PRO A 283 4.96 -9.65 -8.00
N LEU A 284 5.30 -10.84 -8.52
CA LEU A 284 4.68 -11.36 -9.75
C LEU A 284 3.18 -11.62 -9.57
N ILE A 285 2.76 -12.20 -8.44
CA ILE A 285 1.34 -12.41 -8.13
C ILE A 285 0.61 -11.07 -8.07
N ASN A 286 1.16 -10.09 -7.35
CA ASN A 286 0.58 -8.75 -7.24
C ASN A 286 0.43 -8.07 -8.62
N SER A 287 1.50 -8.11 -9.42
CA SER A 287 1.51 -7.58 -10.79
C SER A 287 0.50 -8.28 -11.69
N LEU A 288 0.44 -9.62 -11.66
CA LEU A 288 -0.49 -10.40 -12.48
C LEU A 288 -1.93 -10.04 -12.15
N VAL A 289 -2.28 -10.02 -10.86
CA VAL A 289 -3.64 -9.72 -10.40
C VAL A 289 -4.06 -8.32 -10.82
N LEU A 290 -3.25 -7.30 -10.53
CA LEU A 290 -3.58 -5.93 -10.88
C LEU A 290 -3.64 -5.74 -12.40
N TYR A 291 -2.68 -6.29 -13.14
CA TYR A 291 -2.62 -6.16 -14.59
C TYR A 291 -3.82 -6.82 -15.28
N VAL A 292 -4.18 -8.06 -14.90
CA VAL A 292 -5.34 -8.76 -15.45
C VAL A 292 -6.63 -7.97 -15.16
N GLY A 293 -6.79 -7.43 -13.95
CA GLY A 293 -7.92 -6.57 -13.63
C GLY A 293 -7.96 -5.28 -14.45
N MET A 294 -6.82 -4.60 -14.63
CA MET A 294 -6.74 -3.41 -15.49
C MET A 294 -7.14 -3.72 -16.94
N GLN A 295 -6.67 -4.84 -17.49
CA GLN A 295 -7.03 -5.27 -18.84
C GLN A 295 -8.52 -5.62 -18.94
N ALA A 296 -9.07 -6.34 -17.96
CA ALA A 296 -10.49 -6.67 -17.92
C ALA A 296 -11.37 -5.41 -17.92
N ILE A 297 -11.07 -4.44 -17.04
CA ILE A 297 -11.80 -3.16 -16.96
C ILE A 297 -11.73 -2.40 -18.29
N GLN A 298 -10.55 -2.36 -18.92
CA GLN A 298 -10.39 -1.71 -20.22
C GLN A 298 -11.26 -2.38 -21.30
N GLN A 299 -11.31 -3.71 -21.32
CA GLN A 299 -12.17 -4.45 -22.27
C GLN A 299 -13.66 -4.18 -22.03
N LEU A 300 -14.10 -4.11 -20.76
CA LEU A 300 -15.48 -3.77 -20.40
C LEU A 300 -15.89 -2.38 -20.89
N GLN A 301 -15.02 -1.39 -20.73
CA GLN A 301 -15.27 -0.01 -21.16
C GLN A 301 -15.24 0.15 -22.69
N SER A 302 -14.51 -0.72 -23.40
CA SER A 302 -14.38 -0.66 -24.87
C SER A 302 -15.56 -1.27 -25.63
N LYS A 303 -16.40 -2.10 -24.99
CA LYS A 303 -17.60 -2.66 -25.62
C LYS A 303 -18.65 -1.55 -25.77
N PRO A 304 -19.07 -1.18 -26.98
CA PRO A 304 -20.08 -0.14 -27.18
C PRO A 304 -21.40 -0.55 -26.50
N ALA A 305 -22.07 0.43 -25.88
CA ALA A 305 -23.36 0.31 -25.22
C ALA A 305 -24.53 0.06 -26.21
N THR A 306 -24.41 -0.94 -27.10
CA THR A 306 -25.36 -1.22 -28.18
C THR A 306 -26.14 -2.53 -28.00
N GLN A 307 -26.24 -3.09 -26.78
CA GLN A 307 -27.11 -4.26 -26.56
C GLN A 307 -28.11 -4.19 -25.39
N HIS A 308 -28.23 -3.08 -24.65
CA HIS A 308 -29.33 -2.95 -23.68
C HIS A 308 -29.94 -1.55 -23.66
N ALA A 309 -30.86 -1.31 -24.59
CA ALA A 309 -31.95 -0.35 -24.40
C ALA A 309 -33.18 -0.75 -25.26
N SER A 310 -33.65 -2.00 -25.12
CA SER A 310 -35.09 -2.22 -25.19
C SER A 310 -35.65 -1.89 -23.81
N THR A 311 -36.22 -0.70 -23.69
CA THR A 311 -37.13 -0.29 -22.63
C THR A 311 -38.22 -1.34 -22.44
N GLN A 312 -38.06 -2.23 -21.45
CA GLN A 312 -39.15 -2.83 -20.67
C GLN A 312 -38.58 -3.64 -19.50
N GLN A 313 -39.02 -3.29 -18.29
CA GLN A 313 -38.88 -3.99 -17.00
C GLN A 313 -37.55 -3.80 -16.21
N MET A 314 -37.47 -2.64 -15.54
CA MET A 314 -36.65 -2.44 -14.34
C MET A 314 -37.25 -3.22 -13.15
N THR A 315 -36.92 -4.50 -13.04
CA THR A 315 -37.09 -5.26 -11.79
C THR A 315 -35.93 -6.25 -11.64
N GLN A 316 -35.13 -6.03 -10.58
CA GLN A 316 -34.04 -6.87 -10.05
C GLN A 316 -32.69 -6.84 -10.80
N ASN A 317 -31.70 -6.22 -10.13
CA ASN A 317 -30.23 -6.34 -10.24
C ASN A 317 -29.58 -6.22 -11.64
N PRO A 318 -28.51 -5.41 -11.83
CA PRO A 318 -27.72 -5.51 -13.05
C PRO A 318 -27.16 -6.95 -13.14
N PRO A 319 -27.24 -7.63 -14.30
CA PRO A 319 -26.79 -9.01 -14.39
C PRO A 319 -25.28 -9.05 -14.21
N MET A 320 -24.84 -9.91 -13.29
CA MET A 320 -23.42 -10.19 -13.01
C MET A 320 -22.60 -10.47 -14.29
N ASP A 321 -23.25 -10.89 -15.36
CA ASP A 321 -22.67 -11.23 -16.66
C ASP A 321 -21.93 -10.07 -17.33
N ILE A 322 -22.28 -8.81 -17.02
CA ILE A 322 -21.64 -7.65 -17.67
C ILE A 322 -20.20 -7.46 -17.18
N PHE A 323 -19.86 -7.81 -15.94
CA PHE A 323 -18.52 -7.60 -15.36
C PHE A 323 -17.56 -8.79 -15.52
N LEU A 324 -18.07 -9.94 -16.00
CA LEU A 324 -17.30 -11.14 -16.24
C LEU A 324 -16.63 -11.07 -17.63
N VAL A 325 -15.46 -10.42 -17.71
CA VAL A 325 -14.54 -10.77 -18.80
C VAL A 325 -14.08 -12.19 -18.55
N SER A 326 -14.68 -13.14 -19.26
CA SER A 326 -14.48 -14.57 -19.05
C SER A 326 -12.98 -14.94 -18.99
N ALA A 327 -12.10 -14.31 -19.79
CA ALA A 327 -10.66 -14.64 -19.76
C ALA A 327 -9.96 -14.26 -18.44
N ALA A 328 -10.26 -13.08 -17.89
CA ALA A 328 -9.71 -12.66 -16.60
C ALA A 328 -10.21 -13.57 -15.47
N MET A 329 -11.48 -13.93 -15.53
CA MET A 329 -12.06 -14.83 -14.54
C MET A 329 -11.53 -16.25 -14.64
N ASP A 330 -11.23 -16.75 -15.84
CA ASP A 330 -10.57 -18.05 -16.01
C ASP A 330 -9.20 -18.05 -15.31
N ILE A 331 -8.43 -16.96 -15.43
CA ILE A 331 -7.16 -16.79 -14.72
C ILE A 331 -7.39 -16.81 -13.20
N PHE A 332 -8.31 -15.98 -12.69
CA PHE A 332 -8.56 -15.89 -11.24
C PHE A 332 -9.13 -17.19 -10.65
N GLN A 333 -10.03 -17.88 -11.35
CA GLN A 333 -10.54 -19.18 -10.96
C GLN A 333 -9.45 -20.25 -11.00
N THR A 334 -8.57 -20.23 -12.00
CA THR A 334 -7.41 -21.11 -12.07
C THR A 334 -6.49 -20.91 -10.86
N LEU A 335 -6.18 -19.66 -10.51
CA LEU A 335 -5.34 -19.33 -9.37
C LEU A 335 -5.98 -19.80 -8.06
N ILE A 336 -7.25 -19.47 -7.81
CA ILE A 336 -7.90 -19.84 -6.53
C ILE A 336 -8.09 -21.35 -6.40
N ASN A 337 -8.24 -22.11 -7.49
CA ASN A 337 -8.47 -23.56 -7.40
C ASN A 337 -7.16 -24.37 -7.38
N ASN A 338 -6.09 -23.89 -8.04
CA ASN A 338 -4.86 -24.68 -8.21
C ASN A 338 -3.76 -24.31 -7.22
N LEU A 339 -3.79 -23.10 -6.64
CA LEU A 339 -2.83 -22.70 -5.61
C LEU A 339 -3.09 -23.44 -4.28
N ASP A 340 -2.01 -23.70 -3.55
CA ASP A 340 -2.13 -24.21 -2.19
C ASP A 340 -2.59 -23.11 -1.22
N THR A 341 -2.66 -23.42 0.07
CA THR A 341 -3.14 -22.48 1.09
C THR A 341 -2.34 -21.18 1.10
N GLU A 342 -1.01 -21.24 0.94
CA GLU A 342 -0.13 -20.08 0.95
C GLU A 342 -0.31 -19.24 -0.33
N GLY A 343 -0.27 -19.87 -1.49
CA GLY A 343 -0.48 -19.20 -2.77
C GLY A 343 -1.86 -18.53 -2.85
N ARG A 344 -2.91 -19.20 -2.38
CA ARG A 344 -4.26 -18.62 -2.29
C ARG A 344 -4.29 -17.41 -1.37
N TYR A 345 -3.62 -17.48 -0.21
CA TYR A 345 -3.55 -16.34 0.71
C TYR A 345 -2.85 -15.12 0.09
N LEU A 346 -1.77 -15.33 -0.67
CA LEU A 346 -1.06 -14.28 -1.39
C LEU A 346 -1.90 -13.69 -2.53
N PHE A 347 -2.55 -14.55 -3.33
CA PHE A 347 -3.47 -14.14 -4.40
C PHE A 347 -4.63 -13.30 -3.86
N LEU A 348 -5.31 -13.76 -2.81
CA LEU A 348 -6.42 -13.03 -2.19
C LEU A 348 -5.95 -11.71 -1.59
N ASN A 349 -4.75 -11.67 -1.01
CA ASN A 349 -4.13 -10.43 -0.56
C ASN A 349 -3.87 -9.44 -1.69
N ALA A 350 -3.42 -9.92 -2.86
CA ALA A 350 -3.20 -9.09 -4.05
C ALA A 350 -4.51 -8.46 -4.54
N VAL A 351 -5.60 -9.23 -4.52
CA VAL A 351 -6.95 -8.75 -4.85
C VAL A 351 -7.44 -7.73 -3.80
N ALA A 352 -7.34 -8.07 -2.52
CA ALA A 352 -7.78 -7.22 -1.41
C ALA A 352 -7.00 -5.88 -1.32
N ASN A 353 -5.77 -5.80 -1.84
CA ASN A 353 -5.03 -4.53 -1.95
C ASN A 353 -5.71 -3.52 -2.85
N GLN A 354 -6.59 -3.96 -3.74
CA GLN A 354 -7.27 -3.08 -4.68
C GLN A 354 -8.59 -2.52 -4.11
N LEU A 355 -9.02 -3.02 -2.94
CA LEU A 355 -10.22 -2.56 -2.22
C LEU A 355 -9.94 -1.27 -1.43
N ARG A 356 -9.78 -0.14 -2.13
CA ARG A 356 -9.37 1.16 -1.58
C ARG A 356 -10.54 2.14 -1.58
N TYR A 357 -10.35 3.37 -2.03
CA TYR A 357 -11.44 4.35 -2.18
C TYR A 357 -12.32 4.07 -3.41
N PRO A 358 -13.49 4.70 -3.57
CA PRO A 358 -14.32 4.56 -4.77
C PRO A 358 -13.54 4.82 -6.08
N ASN A 359 -13.31 3.77 -6.86
CA ASN A 359 -12.71 3.80 -8.20
C ASN A 359 -13.05 2.49 -8.92
N ASN A 360 -12.78 2.41 -10.22
CA ASN A 360 -13.14 1.23 -11.02
C ASN A 360 -12.36 -0.05 -10.65
N HIS A 361 -11.14 0.04 -10.13
CA HIS A 361 -10.41 -1.15 -9.64
C HIS A 361 -11.07 -1.67 -8.38
N THR A 362 -11.39 -0.79 -7.43
CA THR A 362 -12.07 -1.18 -6.18
C THR A 362 -13.42 -1.83 -6.46
N HIS A 363 -14.21 -1.28 -7.38
CA HIS A 363 -15.47 -1.88 -7.79
C HIS A 363 -15.27 -3.26 -8.44
N TYR A 364 -14.37 -3.36 -9.42
CA TYR A 364 -14.06 -4.61 -10.11
C TYR A 364 -13.55 -5.70 -9.16
N PHE A 365 -12.56 -5.41 -8.31
CA PHE A 365 -11.98 -6.42 -7.41
C PHE A 365 -12.89 -6.76 -6.23
N SER A 366 -13.79 -5.85 -5.82
CA SER A 366 -14.89 -6.18 -4.90
C SER A 366 -15.79 -7.24 -5.52
N PHE A 367 -16.19 -7.04 -6.78
CA PHE A 367 -16.99 -8.02 -7.53
C PHE A 367 -16.25 -9.36 -7.68
N VAL A 368 -14.97 -9.35 -8.06
CA VAL A 368 -14.15 -10.57 -8.19
C VAL A 368 -14.16 -11.37 -6.89
N LEU A 369 -13.91 -10.75 -5.73
CA LEU A 369 -13.91 -11.48 -4.45
C LEU A 369 -15.27 -12.07 -4.11
N LEU A 370 -16.34 -11.30 -4.29
CA LEU A 370 -17.69 -11.75 -4.02
C LEU A 370 -18.12 -12.90 -4.96
N PHE A 371 -17.72 -12.83 -6.23
CA PHE A 371 -17.93 -13.90 -7.20
C PHE A 371 -17.16 -15.17 -6.82
N LEU A 372 -15.85 -15.04 -6.51
CA LEU A 372 -15.03 -16.18 -6.09
C LEU A 372 -15.57 -16.84 -4.81
N PHE A 373 -16.17 -16.06 -3.90
CA PHE A 373 -16.84 -16.60 -2.72
C PHE A 373 -18.12 -17.37 -3.08
N ALA A 374 -18.94 -16.83 -3.98
CA ALA A 374 -20.21 -17.44 -4.39
C ALA A 374 -20.01 -18.75 -5.18
N GLU A 375 -19.03 -18.76 -6.09
CA GLU A 375 -18.73 -19.89 -6.98
C GLU A 375 -17.71 -20.88 -6.39
N ALA A 376 -17.27 -20.66 -5.15
CA ALA A 376 -16.33 -21.56 -4.49
C ALA A 376 -16.93 -22.96 -4.32
N SER A 377 -16.25 -23.96 -4.90
CA SER A 377 -16.61 -25.38 -4.75
C SER A 377 -16.19 -25.96 -3.40
N GLN A 378 -15.19 -25.36 -2.75
CA GLN A 378 -14.65 -25.82 -1.47
C GLN A 378 -14.78 -24.73 -0.41
N GLU A 379 -15.28 -25.10 0.78
CA GLU A 379 -15.50 -24.16 1.89
C GLU A 379 -14.20 -23.48 2.35
N ILE A 380 -13.05 -24.14 2.21
CA ILE A 380 -11.74 -23.54 2.55
C ILE A 380 -11.44 -22.26 1.75
N VAL A 381 -11.94 -22.15 0.52
CA VAL A 381 -11.77 -20.93 -0.29
C VAL A 381 -12.58 -19.78 0.31
N GLN A 382 -13.82 -20.07 0.73
CA GLN A 382 -14.71 -19.11 1.39
C GLN A 382 -14.14 -18.65 2.74
N GLU A 383 -13.59 -19.60 3.51
CA GLU A 383 -12.88 -19.31 4.76
C GLU A 383 -11.68 -18.39 4.53
N GLN A 384 -10.84 -18.68 3.52
CA GLN A 384 -9.67 -17.86 3.23
C GLN A 384 -10.02 -16.45 2.73
N ILE A 385 -11.05 -16.30 1.88
CA ILE A 385 -11.57 -14.98 1.48
C ILE A 385 -12.00 -14.21 2.72
N THR A 386 -12.77 -14.86 3.60
CA THR A 386 -13.24 -14.25 4.85
C THR A 386 -12.08 -13.84 5.74
N ARG A 387 -11.09 -14.72 5.92
CA ARG A 387 -9.89 -14.45 6.73
C ARG A 387 -9.13 -13.23 6.23
N VAL A 388 -8.89 -13.10 4.92
CA VAL A 388 -8.15 -11.97 4.33
C VAL A 388 -8.91 -10.65 4.52
N LEU A 389 -10.24 -10.65 4.41
CA LEU A 389 -11.04 -9.46 4.68
C LEU A 389 -11.03 -9.12 6.18
N LEU A 390 -11.22 -10.13 7.02
CA LEU A 390 -11.40 -9.98 8.46
C LEU A 390 -10.12 -9.56 9.18
N GLU A 391 -8.97 -10.17 8.85
CA GLU A 391 -7.68 -9.80 9.45
C GLU A 391 -7.37 -8.31 9.24
N ARG A 392 -7.83 -7.74 8.12
CA ARG A 392 -7.71 -6.31 7.80
C ARG A 392 -8.71 -5.41 8.54
N LEU A 393 -9.78 -5.96 9.11
CA LEU A 393 -10.79 -5.19 9.84
C LEU A 393 -10.60 -5.25 11.37
N ILE A 394 -9.96 -6.28 11.89
CA ILE A 394 -9.73 -6.45 13.34
C ILE A 394 -8.61 -5.57 13.89
N VAL A 395 -7.78 -5.00 13.01
CA VAL A 395 -6.73 -4.06 13.39
C VAL A 395 -7.31 -2.66 13.67
N ASN A 396 -6.48 -1.80 14.26
CA ASN A 396 -6.88 -0.42 14.52
C ASN A 396 -7.14 0.34 13.20
N ARG A 397 -8.02 1.34 13.28
CA ARG A 397 -8.23 2.29 12.18
C ARG A 397 -6.89 2.90 11.73
N PRO A 398 -6.74 3.27 10.45
CA PRO A 398 -7.79 3.34 9.42
C PRO A 398 -8.08 2.00 8.73
N HIS A 399 -9.27 1.91 8.11
CA HIS A 399 -9.69 0.79 7.27
C HIS A 399 -10.00 1.29 5.86
N PRO A 400 -9.55 0.59 4.80
CA PRO A 400 -9.89 0.97 3.43
C PRO A 400 -11.40 0.92 3.18
N TRP A 401 -11.94 1.91 2.45
CA TRP A 401 -13.38 2.03 2.21
C TRP A 401 -13.96 0.82 1.47
N GLY A 402 -13.32 0.39 0.39
CA GLY A 402 -13.72 -0.73 -0.45
C GLY A 402 -13.68 -2.04 0.32
N LEU A 403 -12.71 -2.20 1.22
CA LEU A 403 -12.64 -3.38 2.11
C LEU A 403 -13.89 -3.49 2.98
N LEU A 404 -14.30 -2.38 3.61
CA LEU A 404 -15.52 -2.32 4.41
C LEU A 404 -16.75 -2.63 3.56
N ILE A 405 -16.85 -2.02 2.39
CA ILE A 405 -17.97 -2.22 1.46
C ILE A 405 -18.09 -3.68 1.03
N THR A 406 -17.00 -4.30 0.57
CA THR A 406 -16.98 -5.71 0.16
C THR A 406 -17.36 -6.62 1.31
N PHE A 407 -16.85 -6.36 2.51
CA PHE A 407 -17.16 -7.17 3.68
C PHE A 407 -18.62 -7.02 4.13
N ILE A 408 -19.17 -5.80 4.14
CA ILE A 408 -20.57 -5.54 4.46
C ILE A 408 -21.49 -6.24 3.45
N GLU A 409 -21.18 -6.18 2.15
CA GLU A 409 -21.95 -6.84 1.10
C GLU A 409 -21.94 -8.37 1.30
N LEU A 410 -20.77 -8.95 1.58
CA LEU A 410 -20.61 -10.38 1.81
C LEU A 410 -21.50 -10.90 2.96
N ILE A 411 -21.56 -10.16 4.07
CA ILE A 411 -22.28 -10.60 5.28
C ILE A 411 -23.76 -10.22 5.30
N LYS A 412 -24.17 -9.17 4.56
CA LYS A 412 -25.57 -8.71 4.53
C LYS A 412 -26.37 -9.32 3.40
N ASN A 413 -25.77 -9.57 2.23
CA ASN A 413 -26.51 -10.07 1.08
C ASN A 413 -26.81 -11.57 1.24
N PRO A 414 -28.11 -11.96 1.32
CA PRO A 414 -28.49 -13.36 1.52
C PRO A 414 -27.96 -14.32 0.45
N ARG A 415 -27.64 -13.80 -0.76
CA ARG A 415 -27.09 -14.59 -1.88
C ARG A 415 -25.84 -15.39 -1.48
N TYR A 416 -24.98 -14.83 -0.63
CA TYR A 416 -23.73 -15.49 -0.25
C TYR A 416 -23.94 -16.56 0.84
N SER A 417 -25.07 -16.52 1.54
CA SER A 417 -25.37 -17.42 2.66
C SER A 417 -24.20 -17.49 3.65
N PHE A 418 -23.63 -16.32 3.99
CA PHE A 418 -22.41 -16.24 4.80
C PHE A 418 -22.59 -16.89 6.18
N TRP A 419 -23.65 -16.53 6.90
CA TRP A 419 -23.92 -16.99 8.26
C TRP A 419 -24.35 -18.46 8.39
N SER A 420 -24.52 -19.17 7.27
CA SER A 420 -24.76 -20.63 7.26
C SER A 420 -23.48 -21.44 7.10
N ARG A 421 -22.33 -20.80 6.84
CA ARG A 421 -21.04 -21.49 6.67
C ARG A 421 -20.48 -21.95 8.02
N SER A 422 -19.84 -23.12 8.03
CA SER A 422 -19.39 -23.80 9.26
C SER A 422 -18.33 -22.97 10.00
N PHE A 423 -17.41 -22.33 9.27
CA PHE A 423 -16.35 -21.50 9.83
C PHE A 423 -16.85 -20.21 10.51
N THR A 424 -18.10 -19.79 10.27
CA THR A 424 -18.64 -18.59 10.96
C THR A 424 -19.04 -18.85 12.41
N ARG A 425 -19.21 -20.13 12.78
CA ARG A 425 -19.66 -20.57 14.11
C ARG A 425 -18.71 -21.57 14.75
N CYS A 426 -17.48 -21.69 14.23
CA CYS A 426 -16.51 -22.66 14.72
C CYS A 426 -15.99 -22.32 16.14
N ALA A 427 -16.06 -21.04 16.54
CA ALA A 427 -15.73 -20.58 17.88
C ALA A 427 -16.55 -19.35 18.28
N PRO A 428 -17.01 -19.22 19.55
CA PRO A 428 -17.73 -18.04 20.03
C PRO A 428 -16.96 -16.73 19.84
N GLU A 429 -15.63 -16.76 19.89
CA GLU A 429 -14.77 -15.60 19.68
C GLU A 429 -14.87 -15.07 18.25
N ILE A 430 -14.97 -15.96 17.26
CA ILE A 430 -15.09 -15.61 15.84
C ILE A 430 -16.45 -14.98 15.57
N GLU A 431 -17.52 -15.53 16.16
CA GLU A 431 -18.87 -14.99 16.06
C GLU A 431 -18.95 -13.57 16.66
N ARG A 432 -18.43 -13.37 17.89
CA ARG A 432 -18.35 -12.05 18.52
C ARG A 432 -17.52 -11.05 17.71
N LEU A 433 -16.46 -11.53 17.05
CA LEU A 433 -15.61 -10.70 16.23
C LEU A 433 -16.34 -10.21 14.97
N PHE A 434 -17.12 -11.08 14.32
CA PHE A 434 -17.99 -10.68 13.22
C PHE A 434 -19.07 -9.69 13.66
N GLU A 435 -19.71 -9.93 14.81
CA GLU A 435 -20.67 -8.98 15.38
C GLU A 435 -20.04 -7.62 15.69
N SER A 436 -18.84 -7.60 16.27
CA SER A 436 -18.11 -6.37 16.60
C SER A 436 -17.80 -5.56 15.35
N VAL A 437 -17.32 -6.23 14.28
CA VAL A 437 -17.09 -5.58 12.99
C VAL A 437 -18.41 -5.03 12.43
N LEU A 438 -19.47 -5.83 12.39
CA LEU A 438 -20.80 -5.40 11.92
C LEU A 438 -21.35 -4.19 12.69
N ARG A 439 -21.17 -4.16 14.02
CA ARG A 439 -21.54 -3.00 14.86
C ARG A 439 -20.67 -1.79 14.55
N SER A 440 -19.35 -1.97 14.40
CA SER A 440 -18.42 -0.89 14.09
C SER A 440 -18.58 -0.29 12.69
N CYS A 441 -19.17 -1.06 11.77
CA CYS A 441 -19.40 -0.73 10.37
C CYS A 441 -20.88 -0.43 10.05
N GLY A 442 -21.70 -0.15 11.07
CA GLY A 442 -23.10 0.26 10.88
C GLY A 442 -24.13 -0.38 11.81
N GLY A 443 -23.76 -0.80 13.02
CA GLY A 443 -24.75 -1.07 14.06
C GLY A 443 -25.27 0.26 14.59
N ALA A 444 -26.54 0.57 14.34
CA ALA A 444 -27.26 1.55 15.13
C ALA A 444 -27.00 1.22 16.61
N LYS A 445 -26.63 2.22 17.43
CA LYS A 445 -26.89 2.11 18.86
C LYS A 445 -28.37 1.78 18.97
N ALA A 446 -28.71 0.60 19.49
CA ALA A 446 -30.06 0.38 19.96
C ALA A 446 -30.36 1.55 20.90
N ALA A 447 -31.36 2.35 20.55
CA ALA A 447 -31.91 3.31 21.48
C ALA A 447 -32.36 2.50 22.69
N ASP A 448 -31.68 2.70 23.81
CA ASP A 448 -32.10 2.15 25.09
C ASP A 448 -33.33 2.95 25.51
N ASP A 449 -34.50 2.49 25.06
CA ASP A 449 -35.79 2.90 25.61
C ASP A 449 -35.93 2.19 26.95
N GLY A 450 -35.59 2.94 28.00
CA GLY A 450 -35.64 2.50 29.38
C GLY A 450 -35.71 3.69 30.31
N MET A 451 -36.67 4.59 30.08
CA MET A 451 -37.19 5.49 31.11
C MET A 451 -37.40 4.71 32.40
N VAL A 452 -36.50 4.88 33.36
CA VAL A 452 -36.79 4.68 34.78
C VAL A 452 -36.56 6.01 35.46
N THR A 453 -37.66 6.76 35.56
CA THR A 453 -37.85 7.82 36.53
C THR A 453 -37.68 7.24 37.93
N GLY A 454 -36.46 7.35 38.48
CA GLY A 454 -36.17 7.11 39.88
C GLY A 454 -35.93 8.45 40.57
N GLY A 455 -36.99 9.06 41.10
CA GLY A 455 -36.89 10.27 41.91
C GLY A 455 -36.02 10.04 43.14
N ILE A 456 -35.12 10.98 43.40
CA ILE A 456 -34.39 11.09 44.67
C ILE A 456 -35.39 11.65 45.70
N PRO A 457 -35.64 10.98 46.84
CA PRO A 457 -36.27 11.65 47.97
C PRO A 457 -35.20 12.42 48.76
N ASP A 458 -35.45 13.70 48.96
CA ASP A 458 -34.77 14.52 49.96
C ASP A 458 -34.84 13.87 51.35
N GLY A 459 -33.74 13.93 52.11
CA GLY A 459 -33.75 13.53 53.52
C GLY A 459 -32.38 13.52 54.22
N ASN A 460 -32.07 14.64 54.89
CA ASN A 460 -31.31 14.79 56.15
C ASN A 460 -29.97 14.06 56.36
N HIS A 461 -28.85 14.80 56.35
CA HIS A 461 -28.28 15.50 57.52
C HIS A 461 -27.05 16.33 57.15
#